data_AF-A0A1F5TMJ3-F1
#
_entry.id   AF-A0A1F5TMJ3-F1
#
_cell.length_a   1.000
_cell.length_b   1.000
_cell.length_c   1.000
_cell.angle_alpha   90.00
_cell.angle_beta   90.00
_cell.angle_gamma   90.00
#
_symmetry.space_group_name_H-M   'P 1'
#
loop_
_entity.id
_entity.type
_entity.pdbx_description
1 polymer ?
#
loop_
_entity_poly.entity_id
_entity_poly.type
_entity_poly.pdbx_seq_one_letter_code
_entity_poly.pdbx_strand_id
1 'polypeptide(L)'
;MEIIIAIIIIYGIFAIIGAFFSWVGKINEKRKEDIRNQVIENFQKNFDIKSEIEKYKNKLKKIDFQKAPTAVENYINKYAEEKNVKTIGEFGKFLSRCPSCEDGKLIGRKGPHGSFIGCSKFPKCRYTENVKTAKKEYKKDIEEQLIKDIKKAYT
;
A
#
# COMPACT_ATOMS: atom_id res chain seq x y z
N MET A 1 18.04 -65.56 -26.10
CA MET A 1 17.39 -64.65 -27.06
C MET A 1 16.00 -64.22 -26.58
N GLU A 2 15.17 -65.11 -26.06
CA GLU A 2 13.79 -64.78 -25.64
C GLU A 2 13.69 -63.70 -24.55
N ILE A 3 14.58 -63.72 -23.55
CA ILE A 3 14.61 -62.71 -22.47
C ILE A 3 14.87 -61.30 -23.03
N ILE A 4 15.74 -61.16 -24.03
CA ILE A 4 16.08 -59.88 -24.64
C ILE A 4 14.86 -59.30 -25.38
N ILE A 5 14.11 -60.16 -26.08
CA ILE A 5 12.89 -59.79 -26.80
C ILE A 5 11.82 -59.30 -25.81
N ALA A 6 11.62 -60.02 -24.70
CA ALA A 6 10.67 -59.62 -23.65
C ALA A 6 11.00 -58.25 -23.03
N ILE A 7 12.28 -57.98 -22.78
CA ILE A 7 12.75 -56.69 -22.26
C ILE A 7 12.45 -55.55 -23.26
N ILE A 8 12.71 -55.75 -24.54
CA ILE A 8 12.43 -54.74 -25.59
C ILE A 8 10.93 -54.41 -25.65
N ILE A 9 10.06 -55.43 -25.56
CA ILE A 9 8.60 -55.25 -25.56
C ILE A 9 8.18 -54.44 -24.32
N ILE A 10 8.69 -54.77 -23.14
CA ILE A 10 8.38 -54.05 -21.90
C ILE A 10 8.79 -52.57 -21.99
N TYR A 11 10.01 -52.28 -22.44
CA TYR A 11 10.47 -50.90 -22.62
C TYR A 11 9.65 -50.15 -23.68
N GLY A 12 9.25 -50.83 -24.75
CA GLY A 12 8.34 -50.27 -25.76
C GLY A 12 6.98 -49.88 -25.18
N ILE A 13 6.39 -50.74 -24.33
CA ILE A 13 5.13 -50.45 -23.63
C ILE A 13 5.29 -49.25 -22.68
N PHE A 14 6.37 -49.22 -21.88
CA PHE A 14 6.63 -48.10 -20.97
C PHE A 14 6.82 -46.76 -21.72
N ALA A 15 7.48 -46.76 -22.88
CA ALA A 15 7.63 -45.57 -23.71
C ALA A 15 6.28 -45.04 -24.24
N ILE A 16 5.39 -45.95 -24.67
CA ILE A 16 4.04 -45.59 -25.15
C ILE A 16 3.20 -45.04 -23.99
N ILE A 17 3.23 -45.69 -22.82
CA ILE A 17 2.53 -45.23 -21.62
C ILE A 17 3.03 -43.85 -21.18
N GLY A 18 4.35 -43.62 -21.19
CA GLY A 18 4.94 -42.31 -20.88
C GLY A 18 4.51 -41.21 -21.85
N ALA A 19 4.48 -41.50 -23.16
CA ALA A 19 3.97 -40.59 -24.17
C ALA A 19 2.47 -40.26 -23.98
N PHE A 20 1.67 -41.27 -23.61
CA PHE A 20 0.26 -41.09 -23.30
C PHE A 20 0.03 -40.18 -22.08
N PHE A 21 0.74 -40.41 -20.97
CA PHE A 21 0.62 -39.55 -19.78
C PHE A 21 1.07 -38.10 -20.05
N SER A 22 2.13 -37.90 -20.83
CA SER A 22 2.57 -36.57 -21.26
C SER A 22 1.50 -35.84 -22.09
N TRP A 23 0.87 -36.54 -23.05
CA TRP A 23 -0.22 -36.01 -23.85
C TRP A 23 -1.48 -35.69 -23.01
N VAL A 24 -1.86 -36.58 -22.08
CA VAL A 24 -2.96 -36.35 -21.13
C VAL A 24 -2.69 -35.11 -20.26
N GLY A 25 -1.44 -34.93 -19.80
CA GLY A 25 -1.01 -33.74 -19.06
C GLY A 25 -1.22 -32.45 -19.85
N LYS A 26 -0.76 -32.39 -21.11
CA LYS A 26 -0.94 -31.24 -22.00
C LYS A 26 -2.41 -30.90 -22.26
N ILE A 27 -3.27 -31.91 -22.39
CA ILE A 27 -4.72 -31.70 -22.55
C ILE A 27 -5.34 -31.08 -21.28
N ASN A 28 -4.88 -31.50 -20.10
CA ASN A 28 -5.42 -31.01 -18.84
C ASN A 28 -5.04 -29.55 -18.58
N GLU A 29 -3.81 -29.14 -18.93
CA GLU A 29 -3.39 -27.74 -18.86
C GLU A 29 -4.17 -26.86 -19.83
N LYS A 30 -4.33 -27.28 -21.08
CA LYS A 30 -5.08 -26.53 -22.09
C LYS A 30 -6.55 -26.31 -21.66
N ARG A 31 -7.19 -27.34 -21.09
CA ARG A 31 -8.56 -27.22 -20.54
C ARG A 31 -8.65 -26.25 -19.37
N LYS A 32 -7.65 -26.17 -18.49
CA LYS A 32 -7.62 -25.18 -17.39
C LYS A 32 -7.53 -23.76 -17.93
N GLU A 33 -6.72 -23.54 -18.97
CA GLU A 33 -6.57 -22.24 -19.64
C GLU A 33 -7.90 -21.80 -20.28
N ASP A 34 -8.56 -22.70 -21.02
CA ASP A 34 -9.83 -22.42 -21.69
C ASP A 34 -10.96 -22.11 -20.69
N ILE A 35 -11.06 -22.87 -19.59
CA ILE A 35 -12.05 -22.61 -18.52
C ILE A 35 -11.77 -21.27 -17.85
N ARG A 36 -10.50 -20.96 -17.54
CA ARG A 36 -10.10 -19.66 -16.95
C ARG A 36 -10.55 -18.51 -17.86
N ASN A 37 -10.27 -18.61 -19.15
CA ASN A 37 -10.61 -17.56 -20.12
C ASN A 37 -12.13 -17.43 -20.29
N GLN A 38 -12.87 -18.53 -20.34
CA GLN A 38 -14.34 -18.51 -20.40
C GLN A 38 -14.98 -17.84 -19.18
N VAL A 39 -14.46 -18.11 -17.97
CA VAL A 39 -14.95 -17.46 -16.74
C VAL A 39 -14.67 -15.96 -16.77
N ILE A 40 -13.48 -15.54 -17.21
CA ILE A 40 -13.13 -14.12 -17.34
C ILE A 40 -14.01 -13.41 -18.36
N GLU A 41 -14.21 -14.00 -19.55
CA GLU A 41 -15.06 -13.42 -20.59
C GLU A 41 -16.51 -13.31 -20.14
N ASN A 42 -17.07 -14.37 -19.54
CA ASN A 42 -18.44 -14.34 -19.02
C ASN A 42 -18.61 -13.31 -17.90
N PHE A 43 -17.62 -13.18 -17.01
CA PHE A 43 -17.64 -12.17 -15.95
C PHE A 43 -17.58 -10.75 -16.52
N GLN A 44 -16.69 -10.49 -17.49
CA GLN A 44 -16.59 -9.19 -18.16
C GLN A 44 -17.82 -8.83 -18.98
N LYS A 45 -18.50 -9.82 -19.57
CA LYS A 45 -19.70 -9.61 -20.40
C LYS A 45 -20.95 -9.38 -19.56
N ASN A 46 -21.04 -10.02 -18.39
CA ASN A 46 -22.18 -9.90 -17.49
C ASN A 46 -22.06 -8.74 -16.50
N PHE A 47 -20.86 -8.23 -16.27
CA PHE A 47 -20.61 -7.10 -15.38
C PHE A 47 -19.97 -5.97 -16.19
N ASP A 48 -20.76 -4.99 -16.61
CA ASP A 48 -20.26 -3.76 -17.25
C ASP A 48 -19.61 -2.84 -16.21
N ILE A 49 -18.52 -3.35 -15.63
CA ILE A 49 -17.69 -2.66 -14.63
C ILE A 49 -17.23 -1.32 -15.18
N LYS A 50 -17.06 -1.21 -16.50
CA LYS A 50 -16.62 0.02 -17.16
C LYS A 50 -17.68 1.13 -17.04
N SER A 51 -18.96 0.83 -17.26
CA SER A 51 -20.02 1.83 -17.07
C SER A 51 -20.26 2.15 -15.60
N GLU A 52 -20.15 1.17 -14.70
CA GLU A 52 -20.29 1.39 -13.26
C GLU A 52 -19.17 2.30 -12.73
N ILE A 53 -17.92 2.06 -13.14
CA ILE A 53 -16.77 2.91 -12.81
C ILE A 53 -16.97 4.33 -13.36
N GLU A 54 -17.45 4.48 -14.59
CA GLU A 54 -17.63 5.79 -15.21
C GLU A 54 -18.74 6.59 -14.51
N LYS A 55 -19.81 5.92 -14.08
CA LYS A 55 -20.87 6.49 -13.23
C LYS A 55 -20.31 7.03 -11.91
N TYR A 56 -19.45 6.28 -11.21
CA TYR A 56 -18.81 6.76 -9.98
C TYR A 56 -17.79 7.87 -10.24
N LYS A 57 -16.97 7.78 -11.30
CA LYS A 57 -16.05 8.86 -11.71
C LYS A 57 -16.79 10.17 -11.99
N ASN A 58 -17.93 10.11 -12.66
CA ASN A 58 -18.74 11.29 -12.93
C ASN A 58 -19.39 11.86 -11.66
N LYS A 59 -19.77 11.02 -10.69
CA LYS A 59 -20.18 11.50 -9.36
C LYS A 59 -19.03 12.21 -8.64
N LEU A 60 -17.81 11.67 -8.71
CA LEU A 60 -16.63 12.27 -8.10
C LEU A 60 -16.22 13.59 -8.77
N LYS A 61 -16.31 13.69 -10.10
CA LYS A 61 -16.05 14.95 -10.84
C LYS A 61 -17.02 16.08 -10.48
N LYS A 62 -18.25 15.75 -10.08
CA LYS A 62 -19.25 16.74 -9.62
C LYS A 62 -18.98 17.24 -8.20
N ILE A 63 -18.11 16.57 -7.45
CA ILE A 63 -17.68 17.03 -6.13
C ILE A 63 -16.58 18.07 -6.35
N ASP A 64 -16.88 19.32 -6.04
CA ASP A 64 -15.91 20.42 -6.08
C ASP A 64 -14.94 20.27 -4.90
N PHE A 65 -13.84 19.55 -5.13
CA PHE A 65 -12.81 19.29 -4.12
C PHE A 65 -12.13 20.56 -3.60
N GLN A 66 -12.30 21.72 -4.24
CA GLN A 66 -11.82 23.00 -3.71
C GLN A 66 -12.64 23.47 -2.48
N LYS A 67 -13.86 22.95 -2.29
CA LYS A 67 -14.73 23.17 -1.12
C LYS A 67 -14.72 22.03 -0.11
N ALA A 68 -14.13 20.88 -0.46
CA ALA A 68 -13.88 19.78 0.47
C ALA A 68 -12.89 20.06 1.63
N PRO A 69 -11.95 21.03 1.58
CA PRO A 69 -11.06 21.26 2.71
C PRO A 69 -11.82 21.65 3.97
N THR A 70 -12.94 22.37 3.91
CA THR A 70 -13.66 22.79 5.11
C THR A 70 -14.27 21.63 5.89
N ALA A 71 -14.81 20.60 5.25
CA ALA A 71 -15.39 19.46 5.97
C ALA A 71 -14.32 18.60 6.66
N VAL A 72 -13.20 18.36 5.96
CA VAL A 72 -12.06 17.59 6.49
C VAL A 72 -11.35 18.39 7.58
N GLU A 73 -11.14 19.69 7.36
CA GLU A 73 -10.51 20.60 8.31
C GLU A 73 -11.38 20.79 9.56
N ASN A 74 -12.70 20.91 9.42
CA ASN A 74 -13.63 20.93 10.55
C ASN A 74 -13.61 19.62 11.35
N TYR A 75 -13.54 18.46 10.69
CA TYR A 75 -13.42 17.17 11.37
C TYR A 75 -12.07 17.03 12.09
N ILE A 76 -10.97 17.43 11.44
CA ILE A 76 -9.64 17.46 12.04
C ILE A 76 -9.62 18.38 13.26
N ASN A 77 -10.23 19.57 13.17
CA ASN A 77 -10.30 20.54 14.26
C ASN A 77 -11.16 20.02 15.42
N LYS A 78 -12.30 19.42 15.13
CA LYS A 78 -13.16 18.80 16.16
C LYS A 78 -12.47 17.63 16.85
N TYR A 79 -11.85 16.73 16.09
CA TYR A 79 -11.07 15.61 16.65
C TYR A 79 -9.87 16.10 17.47
N ALA A 80 -9.24 17.18 17.01
CA ALA A 80 -8.17 17.87 17.71
C ALA A 80 -8.65 18.44 19.07
N GLU A 81 -9.78 19.14 19.10
CA GLU A 81 -10.42 19.64 20.33
C GLU A 81 -10.80 18.50 21.28
N GLU A 82 -11.50 17.48 20.80
CA GLU A 82 -11.93 16.32 21.61
C GLU A 82 -10.76 15.54 22.23
N LYS A 83 -9.59 15.54 21.57
CA LYS A 83 -8.38 14.89 22.05
C LYS A 83 -7.42 15.83 22.79
N ASN A 84 -7.80 17.09 23.05
CA ASN A 84 -6.90 18.13 23.57
C ASN A 84 -5.60 18.28 22.75
N VAL A 85 -5.65 17.94 21.48
CA VAL A 85 -4.57 18.13 20.52
C VAL A 85 -4.79 19.51 19.93
N LYS A 86 -4.17 20.55 20.48
CA LYS A 86 -4.15 21.85 19.80
C LYS A 86 -3.63 21.63 18.38
N THR A 87 -4.40 22.11 17.40
CA THR A 87 -4.08 22.12 15.97
C THR A 87 -2.66 22.66 15.76
N ILE A 88 -2.12 22.43 14.56
CA ILE A 88 -0.71 22.54 14.16
C ILE A 88 -0.12 23.98 14.30
N GLY A 89 -0.77 24.87 15.04
CA GLY A 89 -0.30 26.20 15.42
C GLY A 89 0.50 26.29 16.71
N GLU A 90 0.32 25.46 17.75
CA GLU A 90 1.04 25.69 19.02
C GLU A 90 1.24 24.41 19.85
N PHE A 91 2.38 23.77 19.57
CA PHE A 91 3.23 22.92 20.44
C PHE A 91 2.55 21.85 21.32
N GLY A 92 2.40 20.65 20.77
CA GLY A 92 2.02 19.49 21.59
C GLY A 92 2.18 18.10 20.96
N LYS A 93 2.66 17.97 19.72
CA LYS A 93 2.94 16.65 19.13
C LYS A 93 4.39 16.56 18.68
N PHE A 94 5.09 15.61 19.27
CA PHE A 94 6.44 15.22 18.90
C PHE A 94 6.46 14.85 17.42
N LEU A 95 7.22 15.59 16.61
CA LEU A 95 7.28 15.39 15.16
C LEU A 95 7.97 14.07 14.82
N SER A 96 9.09 13.81 15.49
CA SER A 96 9.93 12.62 15.31
C SER A 96 11.01 12.58 16.40
N ARG A 97 11.81 11.50 16.43
CA ARG A 97 13.03 11.45 17.26
C ARG A 97 14.05 12.44 16.72
N CYS A 98 14.77 13.09 17.62
CA CYS A 98 15.83 14.01 17.26
C CYS A 98 16.97 13.25 16.57
N PRO A 99 17.30 13.54 15.31
CA PRO A 99 18.34 12.80 14.58
C PRO A 99 19.75 13.03 15.16
N SER A 100 19.94 14.09 15.97
CA SER A 100 21.24 14.41 16.56
C SER A 100 21.54 13.65 17.86
N CYS A 101 20.52 13.29 18.64
CA CYS A 101 20.74 12.63 19.94
C CYS A 101 19.92 11.35 20.12
N GLU A 102 19.02 11.04 19.19
CA GLU A 102 18.13 9.87 19.08
C GLU A 102 17.14 9.64 20.25
N ASP A 103 17.51 10.05 21.45
CA ASP A 103 16.71 9.98 22.65
C ASP A 103 15.73 11.15 22.81
N GLY A 104 16.13 12.32 22.28
CA GLY A 104 15.32 13.53 22.34
C GLY A 104 14.20 13.49 21.33
N LYS A 105 13.16 14.28 21.55
CA LYS A 105 12.06 14.42 20.58
C LYS A 105 12.08 15.81 19.97
N LEU A 106 11.76 15.90 18.69
CA LEU A 106 11.59 17.18 18.01
C LEU A 106 10.27 17.81 18.44
N ILE A 107 10.37 18.99 19.04
CA ILE A 107 9.24 19.81 19.48
C ILE A 107 9.33 21.15 18.80
N GLY A 108 8.19 21.73 18.45
CA GLY A 108 8.22 23.12 18.03
C GLY A 108 8.54 24.05 19.21
N ARG A 109 9.18 25.18 18.92
CA ARG A 109 9.46 26.28 19.84
C ARG A 109 9.23 27.61 19.12
N LYS A 110 9.00 28.69 19.87
CA LYS A 110 8.88 30.06 19.35
C LYS A 110 10.15 30.84 19.69
N GLY A 111 10.79 31.42 18.68
CA GLY A 111 11.97 32.27 18.83
C GLY A 111 11.74 33.67 18.28
N PRO A 112 12.74 34.56 18.39
CA PRO A 112 12.65 35.94 17.92
C PRO A 112 12.45 36.04 16.39
N HIS A 113 12.95 35.06 15.63
CA HIS A 113 12.81 34.99 14.17
C HIS A 113 11.60 34.15 13.71
N GLY A 114 10.68 33.82 14.63
CA GLY A 114 9.51 32.98 14.36
C GLY A 114 9.62 31.58 14.97
N SER A 115 8.66 30.73 14.61
CA SER A 115 8.60 29.34 15.09
C SER A 115 9.65 28.46 14.42
N PHE A 116 10.26 27.57 15.19
CA PHE A 116 11.25 26.60 14.74
C PHE A 116 11.03 25.27 15.46
N ILE A 117 11.64 24.20 14.96
CA ILE A 117 11.64 22.89 15.63
C ILE A 117 12.96 22.74 16.36
N GLY A 118 12.93 22.27 17.60
CA GLY A 118 14.11 22.04 18.42
C GLY A 118 14.00 20.79 19.27
N CYS A 119 15.13 20.27 19.73
CA CYS A 119 15.15 19.09 20.58
C CYS A 119 14.52 19.38 21.96
N SER A 120 13.77 18.42 22.52
CA SER A 120 13.26 18.46 23.89
C SER A 120 14.37 18.45 24.95
N LYS A 121 15.57 17.93 24.64
CA LYS A 121 16.71 17.83 25.55
C LYS A 121 17.60 19.08 25.63
N PHE A 122 17.17 20.24 25.13
CA PHE A 122 17.92 21.49 25.32
C PHE A 122 18.13 21.79 26.83
N PRO A 123 19.31 22.22 27.29
CA PRO A 123 20.48 22.67 26.52
C PRO A 123 21.45 21.54 26.11
N LYS A 124 21.24 20.30 26.55
CA LYS A 124 22.12 19.15 26.27
C LYS A 124 22.17 18.77 24.79
N CYS A 125 21.06 18.97 24.06
CA CYS A 125 21.02 18.84 22.60
C CYS A 125 20.48 20.15 22.00
N ARG A 126 21.26 20.75 21.10
CA ARG A 126 20.98 22.04 20.44
C ARG A 126 20.47 21.90 19.01
N TYR A 127 20.05 20.71 18.62
CA TYR A 127 19.47 20.49 17.30
C TYR A 127 18.24 21.38 17.08
N THR A 128 18.21 22.05 15.93
CA THR A 128 17.11 22.90 15.48
C THR A 128 16.88 22.76 13.99
N GLU A 129 15.63 22.92 13.57
CA GLU A 129 15.21 22.80 12.18
C GLU A 129 14.11 23.81 11.85
N ASN A 130 13.97 24.17 10.58
CA ASN A 130 12.88 25.05 10.14
C ASN A 130 11.55 24.27 10.07
N VAL A 131 10.45 24.91 10.45
CA VAL A 131 9.10 24.33 10.43
C VAL A 131 8.70 23.82 9.03
N LYS A 132 9.12 24.50 7.95
CA LYS A 132 8.82 24.07 6.57
C LYS A 132 9.47 22.72 6.23
N THR A 133 10.73 22.53 6.62
CA THR A 133 11.48 21.31 6.36
C THR A 133 10.91 20.15 7.19
N ALA A 134 10.70 20.39 8.48
CA ALA A 134 10.13 19.39 9.38
C ALA A 134 8.72 18.93 8.95
N LYS A 135 7.89 19.85 8.42
CA LYS A 135 6.55 19.51 7.88
C LYS A 135 6.64 18.60 6.65
N LYS A 136 7.65 18.79 5.79
CA LYS A 136 7.87 17.97 4.60
C LYS A 136 8.31 16.55 4.98
N GLU A 137 9.24 16.43 5.93
CA GLU A 137 9.71 15.13 6.42
C GLU A 137 8.59 14.37 7.13
N TYR A 138 7.84 15.04 8.02
CA TYR A 138 6.70 14.43 8.70
C TYR A 138 5.62 13.90 7.73
N LYS A 139 5.34 14.63 6.65
CA LYS A 139 4.41 14.17 5.61
C LYS A 139 4.89 12.87 4.96
N LYS A 140 6.18 12.77 4.65
CA LYS A 140 6.79 11.58 4.06
C LYS A 140 6.70 10.37 5.01
N ASP A 141 6.96 10.59 6.29
CA ASP A 141 6.89 9.51 7.31
C ASP A 141 5.46 8.97 7.47
N ILE A 142 4.44 9.86 7.44
CA ILE A 142 3.03 9.43 7.44
C ILE A 142 2.70 8.63 6.19
N GLU A 143 3.12 9.10 5.01
CA GLU A 143 2.88 8.40 3.74
C GLU A 143 3.49 7.00 3.77
N GLU A 144 4.73 6.86 4.26
CA GLU A 144 5.41 5.57 4.39
C GLU A 144 4.71 4.64 5.39
N GLN A 145 4.30 5.17 6.55
CA GLN A 145 3.58 4.40 7.56
C GLN A 145 2.22 3.93 7.04
N LEU A 146 1.48 4.80 6.34
CA LEU A 146 0.20 4.45 5.73
C LEU A 146 0.35 3.32 4.70
N ILE A 147 1.37 3.39 3.84
CA ILE A 147 1.68 2.33 2.88
C ILE A 147 1.95 1.00 3.58
N LYS A 148 2.71 1.04 4.68
CA LYS A 148 3.02 -0.16 5.46
C LYS A 148 1.77 -0.79 6.08
N ASP A 149 0.89 0.03 6.66
CA ASP A 149 -0.36 -0.42 7.28
C ASP A 149 -1.32 -1.01 6.24
N ILE A 150 -1.42 -0.39 5.05
CA ILE A 150 -2.18 -0.91 3.92
C ILE A 150 -1.63 -2.28 3.51
N LYS A 151 -0.32 -2.41 3.26
CA LYS A 151 0.29 -3.70 2.87
C LYS A 151 -0.04 -4.80 3.87
N LYS A 152 0.05 -4.51 5.17
CA LYS A 152 -0.28 -5.46 6.23
C LYS A 152 -1.75 -5.89 6.23
N ALA A 153 -2.67 -5.02 5.84
CA ALA A 153 -4.09 -5.35 5.78
C ALA A 153 -4.44 -6.31 4.62
N TYR A 154 -3.59 -6.36 3.58
CA TYR A 154 -3.81 -7.16 2.38
C TYR A 154 -2.82 -8.34 2.21
N THR A 155 -2.00 -8.62 3.22
CA THR A 155 -1.08 -9.77 3.29
C THR A 155 -1.50 -10.68 4.42
#